data_AF-A0A3B9H3C8-F1
#
_entry.id   AF-A0A3B9H3C8-F1
#
_cell.length_a   1.000
_cell.length_b   1.000
_cell.length_c   1.000
_cell.angle_alpha   90.00
_cell.angle_beta   90.00
_cell.angle_gamma   90.00
#
_symmetry.space_group_name_H-M   'P 1'
#
loop_
_entity.id
_entity.type
_entity.pdbx_description
1 polymer ?
#
loop_
_entity_poly.entity_id
_entity_poly.type
_entity_poly.pdbx_seq_one_letter_code
_entity_poly.pdbx_strand_id
1 'polypeptide(L)'
;MRIYPVIMCGGAGTRLWPVSVQAHPKQFHRLVTDKTVFQDTVLRLKGEDFAPPVIISNQRYAGLVREQLAEIGVEPGAVILEPMARNTAAV
;
A
#
# COMPACT_ATOMS: atom_id res chain seq x y z
N MET A 1 -17.12 -11.85 -14.13
CA MET A 1 -16.35 -10.67 -14.56
C MET A 1 -15.25 -10.46 -13.52
N ARG A 2 -14.00 -10.25 -13.90
CA ARG A 2 -12.88 -10.17 -12.94
C ARG A 2 -12.54 -8.71 -12.64
N ILE A 3 -12.47 -8.35 -11.37
CA ILE A 3 -12.12 -7.00 -10.89
C ILE A 3 -10.60 -6.91 -10.74
N TYR A 4 -9.99 -5.81 -11.23
CA TYR A 4 -8.55 -5.57 -11.12
C TYR A 4 -8.28 -4.46 -10.11
N PRO A 5 -7.94 -4.80 -8.85
CA PRO A 5 -7.72 -3.79 -7.83
C PRO A 5 -6.43 -3.02 -8.07
N VAL A 6 -6.51 -1.69 -7.98
CA VAL A 6 -5.35 -0.79 -7.99
C VAL A 6 -5.31 -0.07 -6.64
N ILE A 7 -4.24 -0.29 -5.88
CA ILE A 7 -4.05 0.27 -4.54
C ILE A 7 -2.99 1.36 -4.61
N MET A 8 -3.39 2.60 -4.35
CA MET A 8 -2.49 3.75 -4.30
C MET A 8 -1.93 3.95 -2.89
N CYS A 9 -0.66 3.59 -2.73
CA CYS A 9 0.10 3.66 -1.48
C CYS A 9 1.01 4.91 -1.50
N GLY A 10 0.39 6.09 -1.39
CA GLY A 10 1.07 7.39 -1.41
C GLY A 10 0.79 8.26 -0.18
N GLY A 11 1.59 9.30 0.00
CA GLY A 11 1.46 10.30 1.06
C GLY A 11 2.36 10.04 2.27
N ALA A 12 2.97 11.11 2.80
CA ALA A 12 3.93 11.04 3.91
C ALA A 12 3.27 10.95 5.31
N GLY A 13 1.93 11.06 5.40
CA GLY A 13 1.21 10.87 6.66
C GLY A 13 1.53 11.90 7.76
N THR A 14 1.81 13.16 7.43
CA THR A 14 2.25 14.19 8.40
C THR A 14 1.23 14.55 9.49
N ARG A 15 -0.04 14.18 9.33
CA ARG A 15 -1.12 14.45 10.29
C ARG A 15 -1.10 13.57 11.54
N LEU A 16 -0.36 12.46 11.51
CA LEU A 16 -0.24 11.52 12.64
C LEU A 16 1.14 11.60 13.29
N TRP A 17 1.81 12.75 13.23
CA TRP A 17 3.03 12.94 13.99
C TRP A 17 2.73 12.79 15.50
N PRO A 18 3.58 12.13 16.31
CA PRO A 18 4.91 11.58 15.96
C PRO A 18 4.90 10.16 15.38
N VAL A 19 3.74 9.51 15.32
CA VAL A 19 3.60 8.10 14.91
C VAL A 19 3.96 7.89 13.44
N SER A 20 3.51 8.78 12.56
CA SER A 20 3.82 8.72 11.12
C SER A 20 4.84 9.78 10.75
N VAL A 21 5.98 9.33 10.24
CA VAL A 21 7.06 10.18 9.72
C VAL A 21 7.38 9.80 8.28
N GLN A 22 8.14 10.64 7.56
CA GLN A 22 8.47 10.38 6.16
C GLN A 22 9.15 9.02 5.92
N ALA A 23 9.94 8.55 6.88
CA ALA A 23 10.60 7.24 6.81
C ALA A 23 9.62 6.06 6.98
N HIS A 24 8.55 6.25 7.75
CA HIS A 24 7.55 5.20 8.02
C HIS A 24 6.12 5.79 7.98
N PRO A 25 5.54 5.91 6.78
CA PRO A 25 4.21 6.49 6.59
C PRO A 25 3.08 5.72 7.27
N LYS A 26 1.99 6.44 7.59
CA LYS A 26 0.80 5.94 8.30
C LYS A 26 0.27 4.59 7.80
N GLN A 27 0.34 4.33 6.50
CA GLN A 27 -0.25 3.12 5.90
C GLN A 27 0.44 1.84 6.37
N PHE A 28 1.68 1.94 6.83
CA PHE A 28 2.46 0.81 7.34
C PHE A 28 2.38 0.69 8.87
N HIS A 29 1.44 1.39 9.52
CA HIS A 29 1.19 1.28 10.96
C HIS A 29 -0.09 0.51 11.26
N ARG A 30 -0.08 -0.21 12.39
CA ARG A 30 -1.23 -0.91 12.98
C ARG A 30 -2.09 0.09 13.77
N LEU A 31 -2.94 0.83 13.06
CA LEU A 31 -3.70 1.95 13.65
C LEU A 31 -5.06 1.54 14.20
N VAL A 32 -5.67 0.49 13.63
CA VAL A 32 -7.05 0.09 13.95
C VAL A 32 -7.13 -1.39 14.32
N THR A 33 -6.35 -2.23 13.65
CA THR A 33 -6.33 -3.69 13.82
C THR A 33 -4.93 -4.16 14.20
N ASP A 34 -4.76 -5.49 14.29
CA ASP A 34 -3.46 -6.14 14.46
C ASP A 34 -2.58 -6.09 13.20
N LYS A 35 -3.10 -5.59 12.09
CA LYS A 35 -2.42 -5.45 10.79
C LYS A 35 -2.27 -3.99 10.41
N THR A 36 -1.34 -3.73 9.50
CA THR A 36 -1.18 -2.36 9.00
C THR A 36 -2.38 -1.96 8.15
N VAL A 37 -2.64 -0.65 8.05
CA VAL A 37 -3.72 -0.13 7.19
C VAL A 37 -3.56 -0.62 5.74
N PHE A 38 -2.31 -0.73 5.27
CA PHE A 38 -1.98 -1.30 3.98
C PHE A 38 -2.39 -2.78 3.87
N GLN A 39 -1.99 -3.61 4.83
CA GLN A 39 -2.32 -5.04 4.85
C GLN A 39 -3.82 -5.28 4.90
N ASP A 40 -4.56 -4.56 5.75
CA ASP A 40 -6.01 -4.65 5.82
C ASP A 40 -6.69 -4.30 4.49
N THR A 41 -6.16 -3.29 3.80
CA THR A 41 -6.68 -2.89 2.49
C THR A 41 -6.45 -3.97 1.43
N VAL A 42 -5.27 -4.59 1.42
CA VAL A 42 -4.94 -5.69 0.50
C VAL A 42 -5.84 -6.91 0.79
N LEU A 43 -5.98 -7.29 2.05
CA LEU A 43 -6.75 -8.48 2.44
C LEU A 43 -8.26 -8.32 2.17
N ARG A 44 -8.79 -7.08 2.20
CA ARG A 44 -10.18 -6.80 1.81
C ARG A 44 -10.46 -7.09 0.34
N LEU A 45 -9.43 -7.07 -0.51
CA LEU A 45 -9.51 -7.26 -1.96
C LEU A 45 -9.08 -8.68 -2.36
N LYS A 46 -9.08 -9.63 -1.41
CA LYS A 46 -8.85 -11.06 -1.66
C LYS A 46 -10.18 -11.75 -1.94
N GLY A 47 -10.23 -12.58 -2.98
CA GLY A 47 -11.41 -13.37 -3.34
C GLY A 47 -11.38 -13.79 -4.80
N GLU A 48 -12.28 -14.71 -5.19
CA GLU A 48 -12.34 -15.25 -6.56
C GLU A 48 -12.68 -14.18 -7.61
N ASP A 49 -13.42 -13.14 -7.21
CA ASP A 49 -13.80 -12.03 -8.09
C ASP A 49 -12.64 -11.05 -8.37
N PHE A 50 -11.56 -11.09 -7.57
CA PHE A 50 -10.45 -10.15 -7.67
C PHE A 50 -9.22 -10.79 -8.32
N ALA A 51 -8.60 -10.05 -9.24
CA ALA A 51 -7.23 -10.32 -9.67
C ALA A 51 -6.22 -9.90 -8.59
N PRO A 52 -4.98 -10.43 -8.61
CA PRO A 52 -3.90 -9.91 -7.78
C PRO A 52 -3.78 -8.39 -7.90
N PRO A 53 -3.62 -7.65 -6.79
CA PRO A 53 -3.66 -6.20 -6.80
C PRO A 53 -2.43 -5.61 -7.48
N VAL A 54 -2.63 -4.50 -8.19
CA VAL A 54 -1.55 -3.61 -8.62
C VAL A 54 -1.31 -2.57 -7.52
N ILE A 55 -0.08 -2.49 -7.05
CA ILE A 55 0.31 -1.52 -6.03
C ILE A 55 1.06 -0.36 -6.69
N ILE A 56 0.60 0.87 -6.48
CA ILE A 56 1.31 2.08 -6.90
C ILE A 56 1.90 2.72 -5.65
N SER A 57 3.21 2.92 -5.58
CA SER A 57 3.84 3.56 -4.43
C SER A 57 5.05 4.40 -4.83
N ASN A 58 5.50 5.28 -3.96
CA ASN A 58 6.76 5.97 -4.18
C ASN A 58 7.93 4.98 -4.09
N GLN A 59 8.94 5.14 -4.96
CA GLN A 59 10.14 4.28 -4.96
C GLN A 59 10.82 4.15 -3.59
N ARG A 60 10.74 5.18 -2.75
CA ARG A 60 11.26 5.18 -1.37
C ARG A 60 10.66 4.07 -0.50
N TYR A 61 9.41 3.70 -0.75
CA TYR A 61 8.66 2.72 0.05
C TYR A 61 8.61 1.34 -0.60
N ALA A 62 9.38 1.09 -1.67
CA ALA A 62 9.39 -0.19 -2.36
C ALA A 62 9.73 -1.37 -1.44
N GLY A 63 10.69 -1.18 -0.53
CA GLY A 63 11.05 -2.19 0.48
C GLY A 63 9.89 -2.52 1.41
N LEU A 64 9.28 -1.50 2.02
CA LEU A 64 8.15 -1.65 2.94
C LEU A 64 6.96 -2.32 2.27
N VAL A 65 6.64 -1.96 1.02
CA VAL A 65 5.55 -2.61 0.27
C VAL A 65 5.80 -4.11 0.10
N ARG A 66 7.02 -4.50 -0.29
CA ARG A 66 7.39 -5.91 -0.49
C ARG A 66 7.34 -6.69 0.82
N GLU A 67 7.93 -6.13 1.88
CA GLU A 67 7.91 -6.72 3.22
C GLU A 67 6.47 -6.95 3.70
N GLN A 68 5.63 -5.93 3.61
CA GLN A 68 4.26 -5.98 4.10
C GLN A 68 3.36 -6.96 3.33
N LEU A 69 3.59 -7.12 2.02
CA LEU A 69 2.91 -8.13 1.20
C LEU A 69 3.38 -9.55 1.54
N ALA A 70 4.69 -9.74 1.72
CA ALA A 70 5.27 -11.02 2.10
C ALA A 70 4.76 -11.48 3.48
N GLU A 71 4.66 -10.57 4.46
CA GLU A 71 4.12 -10.85 5.79
C GLU A 71 2.69 -11.43 5.77
N ILE A 72 1.88 -11.06 4.78
CA ILE A 72 0.50 -11.55 4.62
C ILE A 72 0.34 -12.61 3.51
N GLY A 73 1.45 -13.04 2.90
CA GLY A 73 1.46 -14.05 1.85
C GLY A 73 0.66 -13.67 0.60
N VAL A 74 0.68 -12.39 0.20
CA VAL A 74 -0.02 -11.91 -0.99
C VAL A 74 0.97 -11.52 -2.08
N GLU A 75 0.90 -12.20 -3.23
CA GLU A 75 1.65 -11.82 -4.42
C GLU A 75 0.89 -10.72 -5.20
N PRO A 76 1.52 -9.57 -5.47
CA PRO A 76 0.90 -8.51 -6.25
C PRO A 76 0.92 -8.85 -7.75
N GLY A 77 -0.04 -8.34 -8.51
CA GLY A 77 -0.02 -8.43 -9.97
C GLY A 77 1.08 -7.56 -10.59
N ALA A 78 1.32 -6.39 -9.99
CA ALA A 78 2.44 -5.51 -10.30
C ALA A 78 2.71 -4.56 -9.14
N VAL A 79 3.95 -4.06 -9.06
CA VAL A 79 4.32 -2.94 -8.18
C VAL A 79 4.91 -1.83 -9.04
N ILE A 80 4.18 -0.73 -9.18
CA ILE A 80 4.56 0.44 -9.95
C ILE A 80 5.16 1.47 -8.99
N LEU A 81 6.42 1.82 -9.23
CA LEU A 81 7.17 2.74 -8.39
C LEU A 81 7.22 4.13 -9.02
N GLU A 82 6.60 5.11 -8.39
CA GLU A 82 6.68 6.50 -8.81
C GLU A 82 8.02 7.12 -8.37
N PRO A 83 8.73 7.84 -9.25
CA PRO A 83 10.03 8.42 -8.94
C PRO A 83 9.95 9.55 -7.90
N MET A 84 8.81 10.23 -7.85
CA MET A 84 8.53 11.34 -6.93
C MET A 84 7.05 11.34 -6.55
N ALA A 85 6.71 11.94 -5.41
CA ALA A 85 5.32 12.07 -4.99
C ALA A 85 4.62 13.14 -5.84
N ARG A 86 3.56 12.76 -6.57
CA ARG A 86 2.83 13.67 -7.46
C ARG A 86 1.36 13.87 -7.09
N ASN A 87 0.93 13.40 -5.92
CA ASN A 87 -0.47 13.32 -5.48
C ASN A 87 -1.32 12.37 -6.35
N THR A 88 -2.55 12.11 -5.90
CA THR A 88 -3.44 11.06 -6.42
C THR A 88 -3.92 11.29 -7.87
N ALA A 89 -3.89 12.53 -8.36
CA ALA A 89 -4.42 12.91 -9.67
C ALA A 89 -3.35 13.05 -10.77
N ALA A 90 -2.07 12.94 -10.44
CA ALA A 90 -1.00 13.12 -11.42
C ALA A 90 -0.81 11.86 -12.26
N VAL A 91 -1.63 11.79 -13.30
CA VAL A 91 -1.23 11.23 -14.59
C VAL A 91 -0.27 12.20 -15.25
#